data_AF-A0A9N9D6G0-F1
#
_entry.id   AF-A0A9N9D6G0-F1
#
_cell.length_a   1.000
_cell.length_b   1.000
_cell.length_c   1.000
_cell.angle_alpha   90.00
_cell.angle_beta   90.00
_cell.angle_gamma   90.00
#
_symmetry.space_group_name_H-M   'P 1'
#
loop_
_entity.id
_entity.type
_entity.pdbx_description
1 polymer ?
#
loop_
_entity_poly.entity_id
_entity_poly.type
_entity_poly.pdbx_seq_one_letter_code
_entity_poly.pdbx_strand_id
1 'polypeptide(L)' 'MFIQQKAFKELKNKLIVASILAYLDFTKLFILFKDISDIALESILSQFDIENKEKIDKKIQ' A
#
# COMPACT_ATOMS: atom_id res chain seq x y z
N MET A 1 20.02 -18.72 -6.70
CA MET A 1 19.84 -18.29 -5.29
C MET A 1 20.09 -16.80 -5.10
N PHE A 2 21.15 -16.20 -5.68
CA PHE A 2 21.44 -14.76 -5.53
C PHE A 2 20.50 -13.82 -6.31
N ILE A 3 20.00 -14.24 -7.47
CA ILE A 3 19.10 -13.43 -8.32
C ILE A 3 17.76 -13.20 -7.63
N GLN A 4 17.21 -14.25 -6.99
CA GLN A 4 15.94 -14.19 -6.27
C GLN A 4 16.00 -13.24 -5.07
N GLN A 5 17.09 -13.28 -4.30
CA GLN A 5 17.27 -12.38 -3.17
C GLN A 5 17.41 -10.92 -3.61
N LYS A 6 18.12 -10.67 -4.73
CA LYS A 6 18.23 -9.33 -5.30
C LYS A 6 16.86 -8.80 -5.73
N ALA A 7 16.10 -9.58 -6.49
CA ALA A 7 14.75 -9.21 -6.91
C ALA A 7 13.81 -8.96 -5.72
N PHE A 8 13.86 -9.82 -4.68
CA PHE A 8 13.08 -9.62 -3.46
C PHE A 8 13.45 -8.32 -2.75
N LYS A 9 14.75 -8.03 -2.62
CA LYS A 9 15.24 -6.80 -1.96
C LYS A 9 14.84 -5.55 -2.75
N GLU A 10 14.90 -5.60 -4.07
CA GLU A 10 14.45 -4.51 -4.95
C GLU A 10 12.95 -4.27 -4.82
N LEU A 11 12.12 -5.33 -4.83
CA LEU A 11 10.68 -5.21 -4.65
C LEU A 11 10.32 -4.69 -3.27
N LYS A 12 10.94 -5.24 -2.22
CA LYS A 12 10.75 -4.78 -0.83
C LYS A 12 11.11 -3.30 -0.71
N ASN A 13 12.23 -2.87 -1.28
CA ASN A 13 12.63 -1.47 -1.29
C ASN A 13 11.60 -0.58 -1.99
N LYS A 14 11.06 -1.00 -3.14
CA LYS A 14 10.01 -0.25 -3.84
C LYS A 14 8.68 -0.18 -3.07
N LEU A 15 8.38 -1.18 -2.23
CA LEU A 15 7.18 -1.22 -1.41
C LEU A 15 7.31 -0.42 -0.09
N ILE A 16 8.51 -0.33 0.48
CA ILE A 16 8.76 0.41 1.72
C ILE A 16 9.18 1.86 1.48
N VAL A 17 9.73 2.17 0.31
CA VAL A 17 9.92 3.55 -0.13
C VAL A 17 8.52 4.05 -0.48
N ALA A 18 8.01 4.92 0.39
CA ALA A 18 6.74 5.59 0.16
C ALA A 18 6.74 6.13 -1.28
N SER A 19 5.80 5.67 -2.12
CA SER A 19 5.26 6.57 -3.14
C SER A 19 4.88 7.82 -2.35
N ILE A 20 5.62 8.90 -2.59
CA ILE A 20 5.52 10.19 -1.87
C ILE A 20 4.06 10.37 -1.52
N LEU A 21 3.73 10.35 -0.22
CA LEU A 21 2.37 10.28 0.33
C LEU A 21 1.39 10.89 -0.68
N ALA A 22 0.47 10.08 -1.23
CA ALA A 22 -0.67 10.72 -1.86
C ALA A 22 -1.28 11.58 -0.75
N TYR A 23 -1.34 12.89 -0.99
CA TYR A 23 -1.88 13.79 0.01
C TYR A 23 -3.34 13.36 0.22
N LEU A 24 -3.66 12.95 1.45
CA LEU A 24 -4.98 12.48 1.78
C LEU A 24 -5.98 13.59 1.50
N ASP A 25 -6.94 13.30 0.63
CA ASP A 25 -8.02 14.21 0.33
C ASP A 25 -9.21 13.84 1.23
N PHE A 26 -9.37 14.57 2.33
CA PHE A 26 -10.46 14.34 3.29
C PHE A 26 -11.85 14.61 2.72
N THR A 27 -11.96 15.19 1.52
CA THR A 27 -13.23 15.34 0.81
C THR A 27 -13.63 14.09 0.03
N LYS A 28 -12.71 13.12 -0.10
CA LYS A 28 -12.92 11.87 -0.83
C LYS A 28 -13.13 10.68 0.09
N LEU A 29 -13.85 9.68 -0.43
CA LEU A 29 -14.07 8.43 0.28
C LEU A 29 -12.75 7.69 0.50
N PHE A 30 -12.56 7.27 1.75
CA PHE A 30 -11.54 6.31 2.12
C PHE A 30 -12.06 4.90 1.93
N ILE A 31 -11.25 4.05 1.32
CA ILE A 31 -11.55 2.63 1.13
C ILE A 31 -10.53 1.84 1.93
N LEU A 32 -11.03 1.12 2.93
CA LEU A 32 -10.22 0.27 3.79
C LEU A 32 -10.41 -1.18 3.37
N PHE A 33 -9.35 -1.79 2.85
CA PHE A 33 -9.27 -3.23 2.66
C PHE A 33 -8.68 -3.85 3.91
N LYS A 34 -9.34 -4.87 4.44
CA LYS A 34 -8.92 -5.59 5.64
C LYS A 34 -8.81 -7.06 5.31
N ASP A 35 -7.64 -7.63 5.54
CA ASP A 35 -7.42 -9.06 5.51
C ASP A 35 -7.12 -9.52 6.94
N ILE A 36 -7.89 -10.49 7.42
CA ILE A 36 -7.79 -10.99 8.80
C ILE A 36 -7.54 -12.48 8.72
N SER A 37 -6.44 -12.90 9.34
CA SER A 37 -6.16 -14.30 9.64
C SER A 37 -6.13 -14.50 11.15
N ASP A 38 -6.16 -15.75 11.61
CA ASP A 38 -6.06 -16.09 13.04
C ASP A 38 -4.75 -15.59 13.69
N ILE A 39 -3.72 -15.31 12.87
CA ILE A 39 -2.36 -14.99 13.33
C ILE A 39 -2.03 -13.49 13.15
N ALA A 40 -2.65 -12.83 12.16
CA ALA A 40 -2.31 -11.46 11.82
C ALA A 40 -3.51 -10.69 11.27
N LEU A 41 -3.51 -9.40 11.57
CA LEU A 41 -4.40 -8.42 11.00
C LEU A 41 -3.62 -7.53 10.03
N GLU A 42 -4.09 -7.42 8.79
CA GLU A 42 -3.52 -6.52 7.81
C GLU A 42 -4.58 -5.60 7.24
N SER A 43 -4.23 -4.34 7.00
CA SER A 43 -5.14 -3.42 6.32
C SER A 43 -4.41 -2.48 5.37
N ILE A 44 -5.11 -2.12 4.30
CA ILE A 44 -4.65 -1.21 3.25
C ILE A 44 -5.68 -0.10 3.15
N LEU A 45 -5.24 1.15 3.30
CA LEU A 45 -6.07 2.33 3.07
C LEU A 45 -5.85 2.82 1.63
N SER A 46 -6.91 3.23 0.96
CA SER A 46 -6.84 3.75 -0.40
C SER A 46 -7.85 4.86 -0.64
N GLN A 47 -7.57 5.70 -1.64
CA GLN A 47 -8.46 6.76 -2.14
C GLN A 47 -8.39 6.80 -3.67
N PHE A 48 -9.50 7.11 -4.34
CA PHE A 48 -9.48 7.36 -5.79
C PHE A 48 -8.99 8.78 -6.10
N ASP A 49 -8.15 8.92 -7.13
CA ASP A 49 -7.75 10.22 -7.63
C ASP A 49 -8.80 10.85 -8.57
N ILE A 50 -8.48 12.02 -9.12
CA ILE A 50 -9.39 12.79 -9.99
C ILE A 50 -9.63 12.07 -11.33
N GLU A 51 -8.73 11.16 -11.72
CA GLU A 51 -8.82 10.33 -12.93
C GLU A 51 -9.46 8.96 -12.65
N ASN A 52 -10.09 8.76 -11.48
CA ASN A 52 -10.61 7.48 -10.99
C ASN A 52 -9.56 6.36 -10.90
N LYS A 53 -8.28 6.70 -10.73
CA LYS A 53 -7.23 5.71 -10.45
C LYS A 53 -7.09 5.54 -8.94
N GLU A 54 -7.00 4.29 -8.50
CA GLU A 54 -6.79 3.96 -7.10
C GLU A 54 -5.39 4.40 -6.65
N LYS A 55 -5.31 5.24 -5.62
CA LYS A 55 -4.09 5.55 -4.89
C LYS A 55 -4.11 4.78 -3.58
N ILE A 56 -3.09 3.96 -3.38
CA ILE A 56 -2.95 3.14 -2.19
C ILE A 56 -2.09 3.89 -1.19
N ASP A 57 -2.69 4.29 -0.07
CA ASP A 57 -2.02 4.90 1.07
C ASP A 57 -1.69 3.83 2.09
N LYS A 58 -0.45 3.35 2.01
CA LYS A 58 0.28 2.48 2.96
C LYS A 58 -0.51 1.49 3.83
N LYS A 59 0.01 0.26 3.86
CA LYS A 59 -0.32 -0.79 4.82
C LYS A 59 -0.27 -0.25 6.27
N ILE A 60 -1.41 -0.23 6.95
CA ILE A 60 -1.50 0.08 8.39
C ILE A 60 -1.17 -1.23 9.11
N GLN A 61 -0.01 -1.26 9.77
CA GLN A 61 0.43 -2.35 10.65
C GLN A 61 -0.05 -2.09 12.08
#